data_AF-A0A4Z0WAT7-F1
#
_entry.id   AF-A0A4Z0WAT7-F1
#
_cell.length_a   1.000
_cell.length_b   1.000
_cell.length_c   1.000
_cell.angle_alpha   90.00
_cell.angle_beta   90.00
_cell.angle_gamma   90.00
#
_symmetry.space_group_name_H-M   'P 1'
#
loop_
_entity.id
_entity.type
_entity.pdbx_description
1 polymer ?
#
loop_
_entity_poly.entity_id
_entity_poly.type
_entity_poly.pdbx_seq_one_letter_code
_entity_poly.pdbx_strand_id
1 'polypeptide(L)'
;MLSVVRTGQPSSYVCHLLSTLKQVLLLRTVQTKAAMFVYTCWLVYQGNWMKTQKGEVADVRALSQRPVEAFQRADNVAALINIRTDLLRGFSFLGFPCASESCHPLVATAAHYHAGRSDRYEGSPLELYYNLVRPRSVAEILGLEGRFSQWRLNWLPPLFADVPWRRAPSFHVWRRNIKTMRRDAAQHGVRVTGRSWNFAGPTDAEVASLEWHRVCSLVDSIAEHGYDASKANDHIGGALLVRGKEYSLLVKGGQHRAAALAALGYEEIPVIIRQDAGVIRREEVDTWPAVRSGVLTRTQALQVFDRVFEGRHPRCVRPYCEALTSLFQ
;
A
#
# COMPACT_ATOMS: atom_id res chain seq x y z
N MET A 1 -31.64 71.80 43.57
CA MET A 1 -31.35 72.19 42.17
C MET A 1 -29.93 71.73 41.84
N LEU A 2 -29.77 70.67 41.05
CA LEU A 2 -28.63 70.39 40.15
C LEU A 2 -28.87 69.04 39.44
N SER A 3 -28.55 69.02 38.16
CA SER A 3 -29.11 68.14 37.14
C SER A 3 -28.27 66.87 36.87
N VAL A 4 -28.96 65.86 36.37
CA VAL A 4 -28.42 64.57 35.92
C VAL A 4 -27.86 64.72 34.49
N VAL A 5 -26.60 64.33 34.29
CA VAL A 5 -25.94 64.22 32.98
C VAL A 5 -26.32 62.88 32.33
N ARG A 6 -26.87 62.93 31.12
CA ARG A 6 -27.13 61.74 30.27
C ARG A 6 -25.91 61.42 29.40
N THR A 7 -25.64 60.13 29.26
CA THR A 7 -24.60 59.51 28.43
C THR A 7 -24.93 59.60 26.94
N GLY A 8 -23.92 59.93 26.14
CA GLY A 8 -24.02 60.09 24.68
C GLY A 8 -24.07 58.78 23.90
N GLN A 9 -24.83 58.77 22.81
CA GLN A 9 -24.91 57.67 21.85
C GLN A 9 -23.62 57.55 21.01
N PRO A 10 -23.25 56.33 20.58
CA PRO A 10 -22.09 56.12 19.73
C PRO A 10 -22.31 56.65 18.30
N SER A 11 -21.27 57.28 17.77
CA SER A 11 -21.17 57.88 16.43
C SER A 11 -21.38 56.85 15.30
N SER A 12 -22.10 57.28 14.25
CA SER A 12 -22.46 56.53 13.03
C SER A 12 -21.26 55.92 12.28
N TYR A 13 -20.03 56.39 12.54
CA TYR A 13 -18.81 55.84 11.95
C TYR A 13 -18.49 54.41 12.41
N VAL A 14 -18.85 54.03 13.64
CA VAL A 14 -18.57 52.67 14.17
C VAL A 14 -19.46 51.62 13.48
N CYS A 15 -20.68 51.98 13.10
CA CYS A 15 -21.59 51.08 12.38
C CYS A 15 -21.12 50.78 10.95
N HIS A 16 -20.52 51.75 10.25
CA HIS A 16 -20.00 51.51 8.91
C HIS A 16 -18.75 50.62 8.90
N LEU A 17 -17.82 50.79 9.85
CA LEU A 17 -16.60 49.98 9.91
C LEU A 17 -16.90 48.51 10.22
N LEU A 18 -17.87 48.24 11.11
CA LEU A 18 -18.29 46.89 11.47
C LEU A 18 -19.05 46.18 10.33
N SER A 19 -19.78 46.93 9.49
CA SER A 19 -20.43 46.40 8.30
C SER A 19 -19.41 45.91 7.26
N THR A 20 -18.39 46.73 6.97
CA THR A 20 -17.34 46.39 6.00
C THR A 20 -16.46 45.22 6.48
N LEU A 21 -16.12 45.17 7.78
CA LEU A 21 -15.40 44.04 8.37
C LEU A 21 -16.21 42.74 8.31
N LYS A 22 -17.54 42.78 8.54
CA LYS A 22 -18.42 41.62 8.35
C LYS A 22 -18.44 41.14 6.91
N GLN A 23 -18.47 42.03 5.92
CA GLN A 23 -18.47 41.65 4.50
C GLN A 23 -17.13 41.04 4.06
N VAL A 24 -15.99 41.57 4.53
CA VAL A 24 -14.66 41.00 4.23
C VAL A 24 -14.46 39.64 4.91
N LEU A 25 -14.93 39.47 6.15
CA LEU A 25 -14.93 38.17 6.83
C LEU A 25 -15.87 37.16 6.15
N LEU A 26 -17.06 37.58 5.68
CA LEU A 26 -17.95 36.71 4.92
C LEU A 26 -17.31 36.26 3.60
N LEU A 27 -16.69 37.17 2.85
CA LEU A 27 -16.03 36.86 1.57
C LEU A 27 -14.86 35.89 1.75
N ARG A 28 -14.04 36.06 2.80
CA ARG A 28 -12.99 35.09 3.14
C ARG A 28 -13.53 33.74 3.56
N THR A 29 -14.65 33.70 4.28
CA THR A 29 -15.30 32.45 4.72
C THR A 29 -15.97 31.71 3.56
N VAL A 30 -16.53 32.44 2.58
CA VAL A 30 -17.09 31.86 1.36
C VAL A 30 -15.99 31.35 0.42
N GLN A 31 -14.87 32.07 0.27
CA GLN A 31 -13.72 31.60 -0.51
C GLN A 31 -13.03 30.37 0.11
N THR A 32 -12.91 30.31 1.45
CA THR A 32 -12.38 29.10 2.11
C THR A 32 -13.36 27.94 2.05
N LYS A 33 -14.67 28.17 2.15
CA LYS A 33 -15.67 27.10 1.95
C LYS A 33 -15.71 26.61 0.51
N ALA A 34 -15.56 27.49 -0.49
CA ALA A 34 -15.47 27.10 -1.90
C ALA A 34 -14.18 26.33 -2.21
N ALA A 35 -13.02 26.77 -1.68
CA ALA A 35 -11.76 26.03 -1.81
C ALA A 35 -11.80 24.68 -1.09
N MET A 36 -12.43 24.62 0.09
CA MET A 36 -12.61 23.37 0.85
C MET A 36 -13.63 22.46 0.16
N PHE A 37 -14.67 22.99 -0.50
CA PHE A 37 -15.64 22.20 -1.27
C PHE A 37 -15.02 21.67 -2.57
N VAL A 38 -14.19 22.44 -3.27
CA VAL A 38 -13.42 21.95 -4.43
C VAL A 38 -12.40 20.90 -4.00
N TYR A 39 -11.73 21.07 -2.85
CA TYR A 39 -10.78 20.08 -2.32
C TYR A 39 -11.49 18.82 -1.79
N THR A 40 -12.69 18.95 -1.22
CA THR A 40 -13.50 17.81 -0.76
C THR A 40 -14.15 17.10 -1.93
N CYS A 41 -14.60 17.81 -2.96
CA CYS A 41 -15.02 17.21 -4.23
C CYS A 41 -13.84 16.53 -4.93
N TRP A 42 -12.62 17.09 -4.90
CA TRP A 42 -11.41 16.46 -5.42
C TRP A 42 -10.98 15.23 -4.60
N LEU A 43 -11.11 15.25 -3.26
CA LEU A 43 -10.84 14.09 -2.39
C LEU A 43 -11.94 13.02 -2.46
N VAL A 44 -13.19 13.39 -2.71
CA VAL A 44 -14.30 12.46 -3.00
C VAL A 44 -14.13 11.90 -4.41
N TYR A 45 -13.64 12.68 -5.37
CA TYR A 45 -13.19 12.20 -6.69
C TYR A 45 -12.03 11.20 -6.53
N GLN A 46 -11.15 11.40 -5.55
CA GLN A 46 -10.09 10.46 -5.21
C GLN A 46 -10.50 9.29 -4.28
N GLY A 47 -11.71 9.32 -3.73
CA GLY A 47 -12.30 8.25 -2.93
C GLY A 47 -13.22 7.32 -3.73
N ASN A 48 -13.72 7.82 -4.86
CA ASN A 48 -14.52 7.13 -5.87
C ASN A 48 -13.74 7.00 -7.19
N TRP A 49 -12.42 6.74 -7.15
CA TRP A 49 -11.70 6.29 -8.35
C TRP A 49 -12.34 4.98 -8.81
N MET A 50 -13.19 5.12 -9.81
CA MET A 50 -13.77 4.10 -10.67
C MET A 50 -14.09 2.78 -9.95
N LYS A 51 -15.39 2.52 -9.74
CA LYS A 51 -15.89 1.20 -10.11
C LYS A 51 -15.44 1.00 -11.55
N THR A 52 -14.26 0.42 -11.75
CA THR A 52 -13.77 0.04 -13.05
C THR A 52 -14.93 -0.73 -13.66
N GLN A 53 -15.40 -0.29 -14.83
CA GLN A 53 -16.21 -1.18 -15.64
C GLN A 53 -15.49 -2.52 -15.62
N LYS A 54 -16.25 -3.60 -15.43
CA LYS A 54 -15.77 -4.97 -15.45
C LYS A 54 -15.19 -5.20 -16.86
N GLY A 55 -13.98 -4.70 -17.04
CA GLY A 55 -13.45 -4.28 -18.31
C GLY A 55 -12.78 -5.47 -18.95
N GLU A 56 -12.87 -5.51 -20.27
CA GLU A 56 -12.17 -6.48 -21.10
C GLU A 56 -10.71 -6.59 -20.65
N VAL A 57 -10.19 -7.81 -20.65
CA VAL A 57 -8.79 -8.09 -20.35
C VAL A 57 -8.18 -8.58 -21.66
N ALA A 58 -7.23 -7.83 -22.19
CA ALA A 58 -6.45 -8.26 -23.34
C ALA A 58 -5.42 -9.28 -22.88
N ASP A 59 -5.56 -10.53 -23.33
CA ASP A 59 -4.54 -11.55 -23.15
C ASP A 59 -3.40 -11.33 -24.15
N VAL A 60 -2.29 -10.79 -23.65
CA VAL A 60 -1.12 -10.45 -24.47
C VAL A 60 0.08 -11.33 -24.17
N ARG A 61 -0.11 -12.43 -23.43
CA ARG A 61 0.95 -13.38 -23.03
C ARG A 61 1.71 -13.94 -24.23
N ALA A 62 1.02 -14.18 -25.35
CA ALA A 62 1.64 -14.68 -26.59
C ALA A 62 2.29 -13.57 -27.44
N LEU A 63 2.04 -12.29 -27.15
CA LEU A 63 2.37 -11.17 -28.03
C LEU A 63 3.54 -10.33 -27.54
N SER A 64 3.79 -10.28 -26.24
CA SER A 64 4.89 -9.51 -25.65
C SER A 64 5.29 -10.07 -24.30
N GLN A 65 6.61 -10.14 -24.08
CA GLN A 65 7.22 -10.42 -22.78
C GLN A 65 7.61 -9.14 -22.03
N ARG A 66 7.37 -7.96 -22.64
CA ARG A 66 7.71 -6.66 -22.07
C ARG A 66 6.47 -6.00 -21.50
N PRO A 67 6.32 -5.89 -20.17
CA PRO A 67 5.05 -5.49 -19.57
C PRO A 67 4.61 -4.07 -19.91
N VAL A 68 5.56 -3.14 -20.09
CA VAL A 68 5.26 -1.76 -20.51
C VAL A 68 4.69 -1.73 -21.93
N GLU A 69 5.27 -2.50 -22.84
CA GLU A 69 4.81 -2.61 -24.21
C GLU A 69 3.46 -3.33 -24.29
N ALA A 70 3.31 -4.44 -23.57
CA ALA A 70 2.05 -5.16 -23.42
C ALA A 70 0.91 -4.24 -22.92
N PHE A 71 1.20 -3.44 -21.91
CA PHE A 71 0.27 -2.47 -21.36
C PHE A 71 -0.09 -1.35 -22.35
N GLN A 72 0.85 -0.89 -23.17
CA GLN A 72 0.60 0.08 -24.25
C GLN A 72 -0.24 -0.52 -25.38
N ARG A 73 0.02 -1.77 -25.75
CA ARG A 73 -0.72 -2.49 -26.82
C ARG A 73 -2.15 -2.85 -26.42
N ALA A 74 -2.42 -3.01 -25.12
CA ALA A 74 -3.74 -3.30 -24.61
C ALA A 74 -4.72 -2.11 -24.74
N ASP A 75 -4.33 -0.99 -25.36
CA ASP A 75 -5.19 0.14 -25.77
C ASP A 75 -6.32 0.46 -24.78
N ASN A 76 -5.94 0.98 -23.61
CA ASN A 76 -6.86 1.40 -22.53
C ASN A 76 -7.63 0.26 -21.83
N VAL A 77 -7.43 -1.01 -22.18
CA VAL A 77 -7.91 -2.14 -21.39
C VAL A 77 -6.83 -2.71 -20.47
N ALA A 78 -7.19 -3.66 -19.60
CA ALA A 78 -6.22 -4.32 -18.74
C ALA A 78 -5.43 -5.37 -19.52
N ALA A 79 -4.12 -5.47 -19.27
CA ALA A 79 -3.26 -6.44 -19.94
C ALA A 79 -3.00 -7.65 -19.03
N LEU A 80 -3.30 -8.86 -19.52
CA LEU A 80 -2.87 -10.12 -18.90
C LEU A 80 -1.53 -10.54 -19.53
N ILE A 81 -0.50 -10.68 -18.69
CA ILE A 81 0.87 -11.03 -19.09
C ILE A 81 1.50 -11.97 -18.06
N ASN A 82 2.44 -12.82 -18.47
CA ASN A 82 3.26 -13.60 -17.56
C ASN A 82 4.42 -12.75 -17.03
N ILE A 83 4.65 -12.80 -15.72
CA ILE A 83 5.78 -12.13 -15.08
C ILE A 83 6.54 -13.15 -14.25
N ARG A 84 7.86 -13.15 -14.39
CA ARG A 84 8.73 -13.96 -13.53
C ARG A 84 8.52 -13.64 -12.06
N THR A 85 8.46 -14.67 -11.23
CA THR A 85 8.18 -14.54 -9.79
C THR A 85 9.25 -13.74 -9.04
N ASP A 86 10.50 -13.78 -9.49
CA ASP A 86 11.61 -12.99 -8.97
C ASP A 86 11.55 -11.49 -9.33
N LEU A 87 10.66 -11.08 -10.25
CA LEU A 87 10.36 -9.68 -10.57
C LEU A 87 9.13 -9.15 -9.84
N LEU A 88 8.43 -10.00 -9.08
CA LEU A 88 7.28 -9.60 -8.26
C LEU A 88 7.72 -9.10 -6.90
N ARG A 89 7.02 -8.08 -6.39
CA ARG A 89 7.23 -7.47 -5.08
C ARG A 89 5.95 -7.53 -4.27
N GLY A 90 5.95 -8.36 -3.24
CA GLY A 90 4.88 -8.47 -2.26
C GLY A 90 5.01 -7.44 -1.12
N PHE A 91 3.95 -7.35 -0.32
CA PHE A 91 3.91 -6.58 0.93
C PHE A 91 4.24 -5.09 0.76
N SER A 92 3.81 -4.50 -0.37
CA SER A 92 3.86 -3.06 -0.61
C SER A 92 5.28 -2.49 -0.44
N PHE A 93 5.50 -1.54 0.47
CA PHE A 93 6.78 -0.90 0.73
C PHE A 93 7.83 -1.86 1.34
N LEU A 94 7.48 -3.06 1.80
CA LEU A 94 8.50 -4.01 2.27
C LEU A 94 9.25 -4.67 1.11
N GLY A 95 8.59 -4.80 -0.05
CA GLY A 95 9.22 -5.18 -1.31
C GLY A 95 9.76 -6.60 -1.32
N PHE A 96 9.13 -7.54 -0.63
CA PHE A 96 9.56 -8.94 -0.62
C PHE A 96 9.50 -9.52 -2.04
N PRO A 97 10.58 -10.12 -2.58
CA PRO A 97 10.50 -10.90 -3.82
C PRO A 97 9.47 -12.03 -3.67
N CYS A 98 8.72 -12.39 -4.71
CA CYS A 98 7.84 -13.56 -4.63
C CYS A 98 8.49 -14.83 -5.21
N ALA A 99 9.81 -14.99 -5.13
CA ALA A 99 10.51 -16.19 -5.57
C ALA A 99 10.43 -17.31 -4.51
N SER A 100 10.52 -18.58 -4.91
CA SER A 100 10.44 -19.74 -4.00
C SER A 100 11.45 -19.68 -2.85
N GLU A 101 12.69 -19.28 -3.16
CA GLU A 101 13.81 -19.20 -2.20
C GLU A 101 13.86 -17.87 -1.42
N SER A 102 12.84 -17.00 -1.58
CA SER A 102 12.82 -15.72 -0.90
C SER A 102 12.38 -15.86 0.55
N CYS A 103 12.80 -14.92 1.41
CA CYS A 103 12.21 -14.78 2.74
C CYS A 103 10.85 -14.07 2.71
N HIS A 104 10.04 -14.22 1.66
CA HIS A 104 8.69 -13.67 1.66
C HIS A 104 7.79 -14.50 2.60
N PRO A 105 7.14 -13.90 3.60
CA PRO A 105 6.45 -14.66 4.64
C PRO A 105 5.34 -15.57 4.10
N LEU A 106 4.50 -15.07 3.19
CA LEU A 106 3.49 -15.93 2.56
C LEU A 106 4.06 -17.04 1.67
N VAL A 107 5.18 -16.80 0.97
CA VAL A 107 5.82 -17.83 0.11
C VAL A 107 6.44 -18.90 1.00
N ALA A 108 7.20 -18.50 2.01
CA ALA A 108 7.81 -19.42 2.97
C ALA A 108 6.75 -20.26 3.69
N THR A 109 5.63 -19.66 4.12
CA THR A 109 4.50 -20.39 4.71
C THR A 109 3.87 -21.38 3.73
N ALA A 110 3.59 -20.95 2.49
CA ALA A 110 3.05 -21.83 1.47
C ALA A 110 4.00 -23.02 1.18
N ALA A 111 5.30 -22.77 1.08
CA ALA A 111 6.31 -23.80 0.83
C ALA A 111 6.45 -24.77 2.01
N HIS A 112 6.47 -24.26 3.25
CA HIS A 112 6.47 -25.10 4.46
C HIS A 112 5.24 -25.99 4.55
N TYR A 113 4.07 -25.43 4.28
CA TYR A 113 2.81 -26.16 4.27
C TYR A 113 2.80 -27.24 3.18
N HIS A 114 3.13 -26.87 1.94
CA HIS A 114 3.19 -27.79 0.81
C HIS A 114 4.16 -28.96 1.04
N ALA A 115 5.30 -28.69 1.70
CA ALA A 115 6.29 -29.70 2.05
C ALA A 115 5.91 -30.54 3.29
N GLY A 116 4.73 -30.35 3.88
CA GLY A 116 4.28 -31.07 5.08
C GLY A 116 5.03 -30.72 6.37
N ARG A 117 5.73 -29.58 6.40
CA ARG A 117 6.54 -29.13 7.55
C ARG A 117 5.76 -28.29 8.57
N SER A 118 4.53 -27.88 8.23
CA SER A 118 3.66 -27.08 9.08
C SER A 118 2.20 -27.46 8.79
N ASP A 119 1.45 -27.85 9.80
CA ASP A 119 0.02 -28.20 9.72
C ASP A 119 -0.89 -27.21 10.46
N ARG A 120 -0.29 -26.21 11.11
CA ARG A 120 -0.96 -25.13 11.85
C ARG A 120 -0.19 -23.83 11.76
N TYR A 121 -0.79 -22.75 12.27
CA TYR A 121 -0.18 -21.42 12.33
C TYR A 121 1.00 -21.37 13.31
N GLU A 122 0.89 -22.02 14.46
CA GLU A 122 1.94 -22.07 15.49
C GLU A 122 3.18 -22.81 14.97
N GLY A 123 4.33 -22.17 15.05
CA GLY A 123 5.60 -22.62 14.48
C GLY A 123 5.76 -22.31 12.99
N SER A 124 4.76 -21.73 12.33
CA SER A 124 4.85 -21.41 10.90
C SER A 124 5.79 -20.23 10.62
N PRO A 125 6.33 -20.12 9.38
CA PRO A 125 7.06 -18.93 8.95
C PRO A 125 6.28 -17.62 9.10
N LEU A 126 4.94 -17.66 9.05
CA LEU A 126 4.10 -16.48 9.19
C LEU A 126 4.01 -16.02 10.64
N GLU A 127 3.95 -16.94 11.60
CA GLU A 127 4.03 -16.60 13.02
C GLU A 127 5.39 -15.97 13.35
N LEU A 128 6.47 -16.61 12.89
CA LEU A 128 7.83 -16.10 13.06
C LEU A 128 7.97 -14.67 12.50
N TYR A 129 7.37 -14.42 11.34
CA TYR A 129 7.32 -13.08 10.73
C TYR A 129 6.64 -12.05 11.63
N TYR A 130 5.42 -12.32 12.11
CA TYR A 130 4.69 -11.38 12.95
C TYR A 130 5.34 -11.17 14.32
N ASN A 131 6.10 -12.14 14.82
CA ASN A 131 6.84 -12.02 16.07
C ASN A 131 8.10 -11.15 15.92
N LEU A 132 8.81 -11.27 14.79
CA LEU A 132 10.12 -10.62 14.60
C LEU A 132 10.05 -9.28 13.85
N VAL A 133 9.13 -9.10 12.91
CA VAL A 133 9.05 -7.89 12.08
C VAL A 133 8.12 -6.86 12.73
N ARG A 134 8.69 -6.07 13.66
CA ARG A 134 7.95 -5.09 14.48
C ARG A 134 8.56 -3.69 14.38
N PRO A 135 8.43 -3.01 13.23
CA PRO A 135 8.94 -1.66 13.06
C PRO A 135 8.28 -0.70 14.05
N ARG A 136 9.02 0.29 14.52
CA ARG A 136 8.55 1.27 15.52
C ARG A 136 8.10 2.58 14.90
N SER A 137 8.51 2.83 13.65
CA SER A 137 8.26 4.09 12.98
C SER A 137 8.05 3.95 11.47
N VAL A 138 7.57 5.02 10.84
CA VAL A 138 7.54 5.16 9.38
C VAL A 138 8.96 5.07 8.80
N ALA A 139 9.96 5.64 9.48
CA ALA A 139 11.34 5.59 9.01
C ALA A 139 11.86 4.14 8.92
N GLU A 140 11.64 3.33 9.97
CA GLU A 140 12.06 1.93 9.99
C GLU A 140 11.37 1.12 8.89
N ILE A 141 10.05 1.22 8.75
CA ILE A 141 9.33 0.38 7.79
C ILE A 141 9.58 0.78 6.33
N LEU A 142 9.89 2.05 6.07
CA LEU A 142 10.31 2.50 4.74
C LEU A 142 11.80 2.24 4.47
N GLY A 143 12.59 1.86 5.49
CA GLY A 143 14.03 1.68 5.36
C GLY A 143 14.79 3.00 5.17
N LEU A 144 14.32 4.06 5.83
CA LEU A 144 14.87 5.43 5.80
C LEU A 144 15.66 5.76 7.07
N GLU A 145 16.26 4.75 7.70
CA GLU A 145 17.08 4.89 8.90
C GLU A 145 18.48 5.46 8.56
N GLY A 146 19.25 5.87 9.58
CA GLY A 146 20.62 6.37 9.42
C GLY A 146 20.67 7.71 8.68
N ARG A 147 21.50 7.82 7.63
CA ARG A 147 21.73 9.07 6.89
C ARG A 147 20.48 9.66 6.22
N PHE A 148 19.44 8.87 6.04
CA PHE A 148 18.17 9.30 5.44
C PHE A 148 17.10 9.61 6.49
N SER A 149 17.45 9.49 7.77
CA SER A 149 16.53 9.67 8.88
C SER A 149 16.12 11.13 9.01
N GLN A 150 14.82 11.35 9.10
CA GLN A 150 14.24 12.62 9.47
C GLN A 150 13.47 12.44 10.75
N TRP A 151 13.64 13.38 11.69
CA TRP A 151 13.00 13.34 13.00
C TRP A 151 11.49 13.06 12.87
N ARG A 152 10.79 13.74 11.95
CA ARG A 152 9.34 13.55 11.73
C ARG A 152 8.95 12.10 11.45
N LEU A 153 9.72 11.38 10.64
CA LEU A 153 9.40 10.01 10.25
C LEU A 153 9.65 9.01 11.38
N ASN A 154 10.59 9.30 12.30
CA ASN A 154 10.87 8.47 13.47
C ASN A 154 9.75 8.54 14.51
N TRP A 155 9.01 9.65 14.57
CA TRP A 155 7.90 9.85 15.51
C TRP A 155 6.55 9.34 15.01
N LEU A 156 6.41 9.09 13.70
CA LEU A 156 5.16 8.58 13.14
C LEU A 156 5.08 7.05 13.28
N PRO A 157 3.97 6.50 13.81
CA PRO A 157 3.77 5.06 13.85
C PRO A 157 3.81 4.41 12.46
N PRO A 158 4.24 3.15 12.31
CA PRO A 158 4.39 2.48 11.01
C PRO A 158 3.12 2.50 10.16
N LEU A 159 1.93 2.42 10.77
CA LEU A 159 0.63 2.47 10.10
C LEU A 159 0.37 3.77 9.31
N PHE A 160 1.16 4.82 9.53
CA PHE A 160 1.12 6.05 8.74
C PHE A 160 1.84 5.92 7.40
N ALA A 161 2.64 4.87 7.20
CA ALA A 161 3.45 4.69 6.01
C ALA A 161 2.61 4.34 4.77
N ASP A 162 3.09 4.84 3.64
CA ASP A 162 2.65 4.46 2.31
C ASP A 162 3.87 4.53 1.35
N VAL A 163 3.75 3.95 0.16
CA VAL A 163 4.78 4.09 -0.88
C VAL A 163 4.80 5.54 -1.42
N PRO A 164 5.99 6.11 -1.72
CA PRO A 164 6.13 7.54 -2.04
C PRO A 164 5.28 8.03 -3.22
N TRP A 165 5.12 7.18 -4.25
CA TRP A 165 4.35 7.47 -5.46
C TRP A 165 2.84 7.36 -5.27
N ARG A 166 2.36 6.80 -4.15
CA ARG A 166 0.91 6.70 -3.87
C ARG A 166 0.44 7.84 -2.99
N ARG A 167 1.03 7.99 -1.80
CA ARG A 167 0.64 9.01 -0.81
C ARG A 167 1.81 9.35 0.11
N ALA A 168 1.79 10.57 0.62
CA ALA A 168 2.65 10.96 1.72
C ALA A 168 2.22 10.28 3.04
N PRO A 169 3.18 9.87 3.90
CA PRO A 169 2.87 9.46 5.26
C PRO A 169 2.03 10.52 5.99
N SER A 170 0.87 10.11 6.51
CA SER A 170 -0.09 11.05 7.08
C SER A 170 -1.18 10.36 7.91
N PHE A 171 -1.91 11.15 8.70
CA PHE A 171 -3.06 10.67 9.46
C PHE A 171 -4.19 10.13 8.56
N HIS A 172 -4.31 10.65 7.34
CA HIS A 172 -5.27 10.12 6.35
C HIS A 172 -4.91 8.69 5.92
N VAL A 173 -3.61 8.41 5.74
CA VAL A 173 -3.12 7.04 5.46
C VAL A 173 -3.42 6.13 6.63
N TRP A 174 -3.13 6.55 7.86
CA TRP A 174 -3.46 5.79 9.07
C TRP A 174 -4.95 5.44 9.16
N ARG A 175 -5.84 6.43 9.02
CA ARG A 175 -7.30 6.22 9.04
C ARG A 175 -7.75 5.24 7.97
N ARG A 176 -7.22 5.36 6.75
CA ARG A 176 -7.52 4.43 5.65
C ARG A 176 -7.08 3.01 6.02
N ASN A 177 -5.84 2.84 6.47
CA ASN A 177 -5.29 1.53 6.78
C ASN A 177 -6.12 0.83 7.88
N ILE A 178 -6.42 1.53 8.98
CA ILE A 178 -7.30 1.01 10.04
C ILE A 178 -8.70 0.63 9.50
N LYS A 179 -9.29 1.47 8.64
CA LYS A 179 -10.59 1.18 8.03
C LYS A 179 -10.56 -0.06 7.14
N THR A 180 -9.54 -0.20 6.29
CA THR A 180 -9.36 -1.36 5.41
C THR A 180 -9.22 -2.63 6.23
N MET A 181 -8.39 -2.60 7.26
CA MET A 181 -8.17 -3.73 8.15
C MET A 181 -9.42 -4.18 8.88
N ARG A 182 -10.17 -3.24 9.47
CA ARG A 182 -11.43 -3.54 10.14
C ARG A 182 -12.45 -4.15 9.18
N ARG A 183 -12.49 -3.67 7.94
CA ARG A 183 -13.40 -4.20 6.92
C ARG A 183 -13.03 -5.63 6.52
N ASP A 184 -11.75 -5.90 6.25
CA ASP A 184 -11.28 -7.24 5.90
C ASP A 184 -11.54 -8.23 7.05
N ALA A 185 -11.18 -7.87 8.29
CA ALA A 185 -11.46 -8.71 9.46
C ALA A 185 -12.97 -8.98 9.64
N ALA A 186 -13.81 -7.95 9.51
CA ALA A 186 -15.26 -8.09 9.62
C ALA A 186 -15.87 -8.98 8.52
N GLN A 187 -15.33 -8.96 7.30
CA GLN A 187 -15.77 -9.84 6.21
C GLN A 187 -15.53 -11.33 6.52
N HIS A 188 -14.63 -11.62 7.46
CA HIS A 188 -14.27 -12.97 7.89
C HIS A 188 -14.70 -13.28 9.32
N GLY A 189 -15.53 -12.43 9.94
CA GLY A 189 -16.03 -12.65 11.30
C GLY A 189 -14.99 -12.47 12.41
N VAL A 190 -13.80 -11.95 12.11
CA VAL A 190 -12.71 -11.74 13.06
C VAL A 190 -12.76 -10.32 13.61
N ARG A 191 -12.46 -10.15 14.90
CA ARG A 191 -12.36 -8.82 15.54
C ARG A 191 -10.90 -8.39 15.63
N VAL A 192 -10.61 -7.19 15.10
CA VAL A 192 -9.28 -6.56 15.23
C VAL A 192 -9.23 -5.59 16.39
N THR A 193 -8.19 -5.70 17.22
CA THR A 193 -7.95 -4.79 18.37
C THR A 193 -7.39 -3.43 17.94
N GLY A 194 -7.06 -3.26 16.66
CA GLY A 194 -6.48 -2.04 16.09
C GLY A 194 -4.96 -1.94 16.18
N ARG A 195 -4.30 -2.94 16.78
CA ARG A 195 -2.83 -3.09 16.76
C ARG A 195 -2.33 -3.91 15.58
N SER A 196 -3.17 -4.81 15.08
CA SER A 196 -2.89 -5.62 13.90
C SER A 196 -2.55 -4.75 12.70
N TRP A 197 -1.60 -5.23 11.90
CA TRP A 197 -1.36 -4.73 10.57
C TRP A 197 -0.91 -5.86 9.64
N ASN A 198 -1.61 -6.08 8.53
CA ASN A 198 -1.31 -7.20 7.61
C ASN A 198 0.10 -7.11 6.99
N PHE A 199 0.80 -5.97 7.13
CA PHE A 199 2.17 -5.82 6.66
C PHE A 199 3.22 -6.01 7.76
N ALA A 200 2.93 -5.94 9.05
CA ALA A 200 3.95 -6.08 10.09
C ALA A 200 3.34 -6.39 11.45
N GLY A 201 4.13 -7.05 12.30
CA GLY A 201 3.73 -7.40 13.65
C GLY A 201 3.78 -6.23 14.64
N PRO A 202 3.21 -6.43 15.85
CA PRO A 202 2.45 -7.61 16.25
C PRO A 202 1.06 -7.63 15.60
N THR A 203 0.47 -8.82 15.45
CA THR A 203 -0.92 -8.98 14.98
C THR A 203 -1.73 -9.80 15.97
N ASP A 204 -3.05 -9.66 15.95
CA ASP A 204 -3.99 -10.48 16.69
C ASP A 204 -3.90 -11.93 16.17
N ALA A 205 -3.85 -12.92 17.07
CA ALA A 205 -3.66 -14.33 16.72
C ALA A 205 -4.75 -14.83 15.75
N GLU A 206 -6.01 -14.48 15.97
CA GLU A 206 -7.11 -14.86 15.08
C GLU A 206 -6.93 -14.35 13.64
N VAL A 207 -6.40 -13.13 13.48
CA VAL A 207 -6.11 -12.55 12.16
C VAL A 207 -4.94 -13.28 11.51
N ALA A 208 -3.90 -13.60 12.28
CA ALA A 208 -2.75 -14.33 11.78
C ALA A 208 -3.11 -15.74 11.33
N SER A 209 -3.91 -16.45 12.12
CA SER A 209 -4.42 -17.77 11.79
C SER A 209 -5.31 -17.73 10.56
N LEU A 210 -6.17 -16.71 10.40
CA LEU A 210 -6.96 -16.53 9.17
C LEU A 210 -6.07 -16.35 7.93
N GLU A 211 -5.02 -15.54 8.02
CA GLU A 211 -4.06 -15.34 6.92
C GLU A 211 -3.30 -16.64 6.58
N TRP A 212 -2.93 -17.43 7.59
CA TRP A 212 -2.31 -18.74 7.40
C TRP A 212 -3.26 -19.69 6.65
N HIS A 213 -4.52 -19.81 7.09
CA HIS A 213 -5.51 -20.67 6.43
C HIS A 213 -5.76 -20.23 4.97
N ARG A 214 -5.86 -18.92 4.72
CA ARG A 214 -6.02 -18.37 3.36
C ARG A 214 -4.90 -18.81 2.42
N VAL A 215 -3.64 -18.82 2.88
CA VAL A 215 -2.51 -19.31 2.08
C VAL A 215 -2.61 -20.81 1.83
N CYS A 216 -2.85 -21.59 2.89
CA CYS A 216 -2.88 -23.06 2.80
C CYS A 216 -4.01 -23.55 1.89
N SER A 217 -5.23 -23.02 2.03
CA SER A 217 -6.34 -23.36 1.14
C SER A 217 -6.05 -23.04 -0.33
N LEU A 218 -5.28 -21.99 -0.60
CA LEU A 218 -4.87 -21.66 -1.97
C LEU A 218 -3.80 -22.62 -2.49
N VAL A 219 -2.87 -23.07 -1.65
CA VAL A 219 -1.90 -24.10 -2.02
C VAL A 219 -2.63 -25.37 -2.42
N ASP A 220 -3.54 -25.87 -1.59
CA ASP A 220 -4.33 -27.08 -1.88
C ASP A 220 -5.12 -26.92 -3.17
N SER A 221 -5.88 -25.83 -3.28
CA SER A 221 -6.73 -25.59 -4.44
C SER A 221 -5.94 -25.51 -5.74
N ILE A 222 -4.79 -24.81 -5.75
CA ILE A 222 -3.96 -24.67 -6.95
C ILE A 222 -3.20 -25.97 -7.27
N ALA A 223 -2.75 -26.72 -6.25
CA ALA A 223 -2.11 -28.01 -6.45
C ALA A 223 -3.07 -29.04 -7.07
N GLU A 224 -4.34 -29.04 -6.63
CA GLU A 224 -5.35 -29.97 -7.12
C GLU A 224 -5.95 -29.57 -8.47
N HIS A 225 -6.21 -28.27 -8.68
CA HIS A 225 -7.00 -27.80 -9.83
C HIS A 225 -6.22 -26.93 -10.83
N GLY A 226 -4.98 -26.58 -10.52
CA GLY A 226 -4.22 -25.55 -11.24
C GLY A 226 -4.73 -24.13 -10.96
N TYR A 227 -4.03 -23.14 -11.52
CA TYR A 227 -4.44 -21.74 -11.45
C TYR A 227 -5.07 -21.27 -12.77
N ASP A 228 -6.32 -20.81 -12.69
CA ASP A 228 -7.08 -20.31 -13.83
C ASP A 228 -7.14 -18.78 -13.84
N ALA A 229 -6.25 -18.18 -14.65
CA ALA A 229 -6.17 -16.74 -14.83
C ALA A 229 -7.34 -16.14 -15.64
N SER A 230 -8.26 -16.94 -16.19
CA SER A 230 -9.42 -16.44 -16.93
C SER A 230 -10.57 -16.00 -16.02
N LYS A 231 -10.55 -16.42 -14.74
CA LYS A 231 -11.61 -16.11 -13.77
C LYS A 231 -11.47 -14.68 -13.24
N ALA A 232 -12.44 -13.85 -13.59
CA ALA A 232 -12.45 -12.39 -13.34
C ALA A 232 -12.10 -11.94 -11.90
N ASN A 233 -12.45 -12.74 -10.89
CA ASN A 233 -12.24 -12.40 -9.47
C ASN A 233 -10.89 -12.93 -8.90
N ASP A 234 -10.20 -13.78 -9.65
CA ASP A 234 -9.03 -14.52 -9.18
C ASP A 234 -7.71 -14.01 -9.74
N HIS A 235 -7.70 -12.82 -10.34
CA HIS A 235 -6.52 -12.23 -10.94
C HIS A 235 -5.50 -11.74 -9.92
N ILE A 236 -4.23 -12.05 -10.15
CA ILE A 236 -3.10 -11.37 -9.51
C ILE A 236 -2.91 -10.05 -10.24
N GLY A 237 -2.72 -8.95 -9.52
CA GLY A 237 -2.56 -7.65 -10.16
C GLY A 237 -1.67 -6.71 -9.39
N GLY A 238 -1.08 -5.76 -10.09
CA GLY A 238 -0.09 -4.87 -9.51
C GLY A 238 0.25 -3.68 -10.39
N ALA A 239 1.18 -2.89 -9.88
CA ALA A 239 1.69 -1.72 -10.56
C ALA A 239 3.11 -1.98 -11.06
N LEU A 240 3.41 -1.53 -12.28
CA LEU A 240 4.76 -1.64 -12.81
C LEU A 240 5.66 -0.57 -12.17
N LEU A 241 6.76 -0.99 -11.60
CA LEU A 241 7.88 -0.12 -11.22
C LEU A 241 8.88 -0.16 -12.37
N VAL A 242 9.23 0.99 -12.93
CA VAL A 242 10.11 1.10 -14.11
C VAL A 242 11.30 1.98 -13.81
N ARG A 243 12.50 1.50 -14.20
CA ARG A 243 13.77 2.22 -14.14
C ARG A 243 14.50 2.03 -15.46
N GLY A 244 14.54 3.06 -16.30
CA GLY A 244 15.04 2.91 -17.68
C GLY A 244 14.30 1.81 -18.46
N LYS A 245 15.02 0.74 -18.83
CA LYS A 245 14.48 -0.44 -19.53
C LYS A 245 14.11 -1.60 -18.62
N GLU A 246 14.46 -1.51 -17.33
CA GLU A 246 14.20 -2.55 -16.33
C GLU A 246 12.83 -2.35 -15.68
N TYR A 247 12.23 -3.43 -15.19
CA TYR A 247 10.98 -3.37 -14.46
C TYR A 247 10.91 -4.35 -13.29
N SER A 248 9.98 -4.09 -12.38
CA SER A 248 9.46 -5.04 -11.40
C SER A 248 7.98 -4.77 -11.20
N LEU A 249 7.21 -5.73 -10.68
CA LEU A 249 5.78 -5.55 -10.46
C LEU A 249 5.46 -5.56 -8.96
N LEU A 250 4.91 -4.47 -8.47
CA LEU A 250 4.41 -4.36 -7.11
C LEU A 250 3.01 -4.96 -7.02
N VAL A 251 2.88 -6.11 -6.37
CA VAL A 251 1.61 -6.83 -6.23
C VAL A 251 0.66 -6.02 -5.33
N LYS A 252 -0.44 -5.55 -5.90
CA LYS A 252 -1.51 -4.80 -5.20
C LYS A 252 -2.70 -5.69 -4.82
N GLY A 253 -2.93 -6.78 -5.54
CA GLY A 253 -3.99 -7.75 -5.28
C GLY A 253 -3.57 -9.16 -5.67
N GLY A 254 -4.11 -10.16 -4.97
CA GLY A 254 -3.73 -11.56 -5.18
C GLY A 254 -2.38 -11.95 -4.58
N GLN A 255 -1.94 -11.30 -3.48
CA GLN A 255 -0.65 -11.61 -2.85
C GLN A 255 -0.57 -13.07 -2.37
N HIS A 256 -1.64 -13.61 -1.78
CA HIS A 256 -1.68 -15.02 -1.36
C HIS A 256 -1.58 -15.98 -2.56
N ARG A 257 -2.25 -15.68 -3.68
CA ARG A 257 -2.19 -16.48 -4.91
C ARG A 257 -0.79 -16.45 -5.54
N ALA A 258 -0.17 -15.27 -5.61
CA ALA A 258 1.20 -15.13 -6.09
C ALA A 258 2.17 -15.95 -5.22
N ALA A 259 1.97 -15.93 -3.91
CA ALA A 259 2.81 -16.68 -2.97
C ALA A 259 2.63 -18.21 -3.11
N ALA A 260 1.38 -18.69 -3.23
CA ALA A 260 1.09 -20.10 -3.42
C ALA A 260 1.68 -20.62 -4.74
N LEU A 261 1.52 -19.88 -5.85
CA LEU A 261 2.13 -20.24 -7.14
C LEU A 261 3.66 -20.32 -7.06
N ALA A 262 4.30 -19.32 -6.42
CA ALA A 262 5.74 -19.34 -6.23
C ALA A 262 6.22 -20.53 -5.40
N ALA A 263 5.51 -20.87 -4.33
CA ALA A 263 5.81 -22.04 -3.49
C ALA A 263 5.60 -23.37 -4.22
N LEU A 264 4.68 -23.43 -5.18
CA LEU A 264 4.45 -24.59 -6.05
C LEU A 264 5.44 -24.67 -7.23
N GLY A 265 6.47 -23.82 -7.27
CA GLY A 265 7.55 -23.88 -8.26
C GLY A 265 7.26 -23.18 -9.59
N TYR A 266 6.23 -22.32 -9.65
CA TYR A 266 5.99 -21.52 -10.85
C TYR A 266 7.08 -20.44 -10.99
N GLU A 267 7.82 -20.48 -12.10
CA GLU A 267 8.83 -19.46 -12.42
C GLU A 267 8.22 -18.18 -12.98
N GLU A 268 7.10 -18.31 -13.70
CA GLU A 268 6.33 -17.20 -14.25
C GLU A 268 4.86 -17.36 -13.85
N ILE A 269 4.22 -16.24 -13.50
CA ILE A 269 2.80 -16.23 -13.17
C ILE A 269 2.03 -15.20 -14.00
N PRO A 270 0.82 -15.55 -14.44
CA PRO A 270 -0.09 -14.61 -15.10
C PRO A 270 -0.54 -13.51 -14.13
N VAL A 271 -0.38 -12.26 -14.55
CA VAL A 271 -0.81 -11.07 -13.80
C VAL A 271 -1.53 -10.08 -14.70
N ILE A 272 -2.44 -9.32 -14.09
CA ILE A 272 -3.14 -8.24 -14.74
C ILE A 272 -2.54 -6.90 -14.35
N ILE A 273 -2.14 -6.16 -15.37
CA ILE A 273 -1.72 -4.76 -15.26
C ILE A 273 -2.91 -3.91 -15.70
N ARG A 274 -3.54 -3.27 -14.72
CA ARG A 274 -4.69 -2.39 -14.97
C ARG A 274 -4.23 -0.95 -15.17
N GLN A 275 -5.02 -0.19 -15.91
CA GLN A 275 -4.76 1.24 -16.16
C GLN A 275 -4.69 2.05 -14.85
N ASP A 276 -5.57 1.73 -13.89
CA ASP A 276 -5.59 2.36 -12.56
C ASP A 276 -4.47 1.89 -11.63
N ALA A 277 -3.91 0.71 -11.88
CA ALA A 277 -2.77 0.22 -11.11
C ALA A 277 -1.50 1.01 -11.45
N GLY A 278 -1.37 1.46 -12.69
CA GLY A 278 -0.41 2.47 -13.14
C GLY A 278 1.01 1.93 -13.43
N VAL A 279 1.74 2.73 -14.22
CA VAL A 279 3.20 2.61 -14.42
C VAL A 279 3.86 3.68 -13.57
N ILE A 280 4.72 3.27 -12.64
CA ILE A 280 5.49 4.17 -11.79
C ILE A 280 6.91 4.22 -12.31
N ARG A 281 7.28 5.35 -12.91
CA ARG A 281 8.61 5.59 -13.44
C ARG A 281 9.49 6.24 -12.37
N ARG A 282 10.67 5.69 -12.16
CA ARG A 282 11.67 6.23 -11.23
C ARG A 282 12.04 7.68 -11.55
N GLU A 283 12.11 7.99 -12.84
CA GLU A 283 12.51 9.30 -13.37
C GLU A 283 11.47 10.39 -13.05
N GLU A 284 10.22 10.01 -12.77
CA GLU A 284 9.12 10.91 -12.43
C GLU A 284 9.02 11.22 -10.93
N VAL A 285 10.09 10.95 -10.15
CA VAL A 285 10.10 11.09 -8.68
C VAL A 285 9.62 12.46 -8.20
N ASP A 286 9.92 13.53 -8.92
CA ASP A 286 9.54 14.90 -8.54
C ASP A 286 8.01 15.13 -8.64
N THR A 287 7.30 14.26 -9.35
CA THR A 287 5.83 14.28 -9.45
C THR A 287 5.13 13.47 -8.35
N TRP A 288 5.88 12.63 -7.62
CA TRP A 288 5.29 11.71 -6.65
C TRP A 288 4.65 12.45 -5.47
N PRO A 289 3.47 12.01 -4.98
CA PRO A 289 2.73 12.72 -3.93
C PRO A 289 3.55 13.00 -2.66
N ALA A 290 4.38 12.06 -2.21
CA ALA A 290 5.20 12.25 -1.00
C ALA A 290 6.35 13.26 -1.19
N VAL A 291 6.84 13.41 -2.42
CA VAL A 291 7.89 14.37 -2.78
C VAL A 291 7.29 15.75 -2.98
N ARG A 292 6.19 15.85 -3.74
CA ARG A 292 5.45 17.09 -3.97
C ARG A 292 4.93 17.74 -2.69
N SER A 293 4.55 16.95 -1.69
CA SER A 293 4.10 17.47 -0.39
C SER A 293 5.25 17.89 0.53
N GLY A 294 6.51 17.63 0.16
CA GLY A 294 7.69 17.89 0.98
C GLY A 294 7.83 16.97 2.19
N VAL A 295 7.00 15.92 2.31
CA VAL A 295 7.09 14.95 3.42
C VAL A 295 8.30 14.03 3.26
N LEU A 296 8.64 13.66 2.02
CA LEU A 296 9.87 12.97 1.67
C LEU A 296 10.70 13.85 0.73
N THR A 297 12.01 13.84 0.90
CA THR A 297 12.91 14.39 -0.13
C THR A 297 12.96 13.46 -1.33
N ARG A 298 13.38 14.01 -2.48
CA ARG A 298 13.65 13.23 -3.70
C ARG A 298 14.54 12.01 -3.40
N THR A 299 15.62 12.22 -2.65
CA THR A 299 16.57 11.16 -2.30
C THR A 299 15.94 10.07 -1.44
N GLN A 300 15.12 10.43 -0.44
CA GLN A 300 14.41 9.45 0.38
C GLN A 300 13.40 8.64 -0.45
N ALA A 301 12.65 9.32 -1.33
CA ALA A 301 11.67 8.64 -2.18
C ALA A 301 12.35 7.65 -3.15
N LEU A 302 13.46 8.05 -3.78
CA LEU A 302 14.27 7.15 -4.62
C LEU A 302 14.84 5.99 -3.82
N GLN A 303 15.31 6.22 -2.59
CA GLN A 303 15.80 5.14 -1.72
C GLN A 303 14.73 4.07 -1.46
N VAL A 304 13.47 4.49 -1.21
CA VAL A 304 12.35 3.53 -1.06
C VAL A 304 12.05 2.84 -2.38
N PHE A 305 11.97 3.58 -3.49
CA PHE A 305 11.71 3.00 -4.81
C PHE A 305 12.76 1.95 -5.18
N ASP A 306 14.04 2.31 -5.16
CA ASP A 306 15.14 1.44 -5.56
C ASP A 306 15.21 0.20 -4.68
N ARG A 307 15.01 0.37 -3.36
CA ARG A 307 14.94 -0.76 -2.44
C ARG A 307 13.80 -1.73 -2.80
N VAL A 308 12.58 -1.22 -3.01
CA VAL A 308 11.43 -2.07 -3.36
C VAL A 308 11.61 -2.69 -4.74
N PHE A 309 12.09 -1.92 -5.72
CA PHE A 309 12.40 -2.38 -7.08
C PHE A 309 13.38 -3.55 -7.05
N GLU A 310 14.45 -3.46 -6.27
CA GLU A 310 15.51 -4.48 -6.16
C GLU A 310 15.12 -5.66 -5.25
N GLY A 311 13.93 -5.66 -4.65
CA GLY A 311 13.52 -6.74 -3.75
C GLY A 311 14.28 -6.74 -2.42
N ARG A 312 14.80 -5.58 -2.00
CA ARG A 312 15.56 -5.44 -0.76
C ARG A 312 14.64 -5.07 0.40
N HIS A 313 14.89 -5.65 1.57
CA HIS A 313 14.08 -5.43 2.76
C HIS A 313 14.62 -4.27 3.61
N PRO A 314 13.77 -3.57 4.39
CA PRO A 314 14.24 -2.66 5.43
C PRO A 314 14.93 -3.46 6.56
N ARG A 315 15.73 -2.78 7.38
CA ARG A 315 16.55 -3.44 8.42
C ARG A 315 15.70 -4.21 9.43
N CYS A 316 14.49 -3.73 9.74
CA CYS A 316 13.56 -4.37 10.67
C CYS A 316 13.09 -5.78 10.24
N VAL A 317 13.29 -6.16 8.97
CA VAL A 317 12.95 -7.49 8.44
C VAL A 317 14.10 -8.49 8.60
N ARG A 318 15.34 -8.02 8.77
CA ARG A 318 16.53 -8.87 8.78
C ARG A 318 16.47 -10.03 9.81
N PRO A 319 16.05 -9.80 11.08
CA PRO A 319 15.99 -10.89 12.06
C PRO A 319 15.08 -12.04 11.61
N TYR A 320 14.00 -11.72 10.88
CA TYR A 320 13.10 -12.71 10.32
C TYR A 320 13.77 -13.54 9.21
N CYS A 321 14.42 -12.91 8.23
CA CYS A 321 15.06 -13.64 7.15
C CYS A 321 16.23 -14.53 7.66
N GLU A 322 16.96 -14.06 8.67
CA GLU A 322 18.01 -14.85 9.35
C GLU A 322 17.41 -16.06 10.08
N ALA A 323 16.38 -15.85 10.91
CA ALA A 323 15.72 -16.93 11.64
C ALA A 323 15.03 -17.94 10.71
N LEU A 324 14.47 -17.47 9.59
CA LEU A 324 13.85 -18.32 8.59
C LEU A 324 14.87 -19.26 7.95
N THR A 325 16.08 -18.76 7.65
CA THR A 325 17.16 -19.60 7.08
C THR A 325 17.49 -20.77 8.00
N SER A 326 17.54 -20.53 9.31
CA SER A 326 17.76 -21.59 10.32
C SER A 326 16.60 -22.59 10.42
N LEU A 327 15.39 -22.21 10.01
CA LEU A 327 14.22 -23.09 10.01
C LEU A 327 14.20 -24.07 8.81
N PHE A 328 14.95 -23.75 7.76
CA PHE A 328 15.06 -24.58 6.55
C PHE A 328 16.23 -25.58 6.57
N GLN A 329 17.21 -25.39 7.47
CA GLN A 329 18.35 -26.29 7.70
C GLN A 329 17.96 -27.49 8.55
#